data_AF-A0A1Y6MIB5-F1
#
_entry.id   AF-A0A1Y6MIB5-F1
#
_cell.length_a   1.000
_cell.length_b   1.000
_cell.length_c   1.000
_cell.angle_alpha   90.00
_cell.angle_beta   90.00
_cell.angle_gamma   90.00
#
_symmetry.space_group_name_H-M   'P 1'
#
loop_
_entity.id
_entity.type
_entity.pdbx_description
1 polymer ?
#
loop_
_entity_poly.entity_id
_entity_poly.type
_entity_poly.pdbx_seq_one_letter_code
_entity_poly.pdbx_strand_id
1 'polypeptide(L)'
;MVNKIYFINNGSGPIDTIKLFDAIPEYTELAEVLNCTSPATLLPSSIATCSVTTTDDANAVGYEGGIEWQLGGTLAPAESGYVTYRVKVK
;
A
#
# COMPACT_ATOMS: atom_id res chain seq x y z
N MET A 1 9.46 4.54 -11.99
CA MET A 1 9.42 3.09 -11.69
C MET A 1 8.11 2.78 -10.97
N VAL A 2 7.52 1.63 -11.23
CA VAL A 2 6.26 1.19 -10.58
C VAL A 2 6.60 0.05 -9.62
N ASN A 3 6.28 0.21 -8.34
CA ASN A 3 6.50 -0.79 -7.30
C ASN A 3 5.16 -1.38 -6.85
N LYS A 4 5.14 -2.69 -6.59
CA LYS A 4 3.94 -3.43 -6.18
C LYS A 4 4.23 -4.25 -4.93
N ILE A 5 3.36 -4.14 -3.95
CA ILE A 5 3.39 -4.94 -2.73
C ILE A 5 2.22 -5.91 -2.78
N TYR A 6 2.52 -7.21 -2.83
CA TYR A 6 1.53 -8.28 -2.88
C TYR A 6 1.25 -8.81 -1.47
N PHE A 7 -0.01 -9.12 -1.20
CA PHE A 7 -0.44 -9.74 0.05
C PHE A 7 -1.45 -10.87 -0.21
N ILE A 8 -1.45 -11.88 0.65
CA ILE A 8 -2.37 -13.02 0.61
C ILE A 8 -2.62 -13.54 2.02
N ASN A 9 -3.87 -13.88 2.33
CA ASN A 9 -4.20 -14.62 3.54
C ASN A 9 -3.99 -16.12 3.32
N ASN A 10 -2.83 -16.62 3.73
CA ASN A 10 -2.52 -18.07 3.73
C ASN A 10 -3.12 -18.82 4.93
N GLY A 11 -3.79 -18.11 5.84
CA GLY A 11 -4.48 -18.70 6.98
C GLY A 11 -5.81 -19.32 6.61
N SER A 12 -6.37 -20.09 7.54
CA SER A 12 -7.71 -20.68 7.43
C SER A 12 -8.82 -19.81 8.04
N GLY A 13 -8.46 -18.68 8.67
CA GLY A 13 -9.39 -17.74 9.29
C GLY A 13 -9.33 -16.35 8.65
N PRO A 14 -10.36 -15.51 8.86
CA PRO A 14 -10.37 -14.12 8.41
C PRO A 14 -9.30 -13.27 9.11
N ILE A 15 -8.70 -12.32 8.39
CA ILE A 15 -7.83 -11.27 8.94
C ILE A 15 -8.55 -9.94 8.86
N ASP A 16 -8.77 -9.28 9.99
CA ASP A 16 -9.47 -7.98 10.11
C ASP A 16 -8.53 -6.79 10.27
N THR A 17 -7.26 -7.03 10.61
CA THR A 17 -6.25 -6.00 10.87
C THR A 17 -5.10 -6.15 9.88
N ILE A 18 -5.18 -5.42 8.77
CA ILE A 18 -4.21 -5.54 7.67
C ILE A 18 -3.46 -4.22 7.53
N LYS A 19 -2.16 -4.28 7.83
CA LYS A 19 -1.24 -3.16 7.68
C LYS A 19 -0.07 -3.58 6.80
N LEU A 20 0.20 -2.81 5.76
CA LEU A 20 1.35 -3.02 4.87
C LEU A 20 2.33 -1.89 5.08
N PHE A 21 3.58 -2.25 5.39
CA PHE A 21 4.66 -1.30 5.61
C PHE A 21 5.69 -1.45 4.51
N ASP A 22 6.16 -0.32 3.99
CA ASP A 22 7.28 -0.23 3.06
C ASP A 22 8.00 1.11 3.28
N ALA A 23 9.02 1.40 2.49
CA ALA A 23 9.71 2.68 2.54
C ALA A 23 10.14 3.14 1.14
N ILE A 24 10.17 4.45 0.93
CA ILE A 24 10.77 5.07 -0.25
C ILE A 24 12.27 5.28 0.04
N PRO A 25 13.19 4.59 -0.67
CA PRO A 25 14.63 4.68 -0.42
C PRO A 25 15.24 6.07 -0.67
N GLU A 26 16.34 6.39 0.02
CA GLU A 26 17.06 7.70 0.04
C GLU A 26 17.38 8.32 -1.34
N TYR A 27 17.58 7.49 -2.35
CA TYR A 27 17.92 7.94 -3.72
C TYR A 27 16.71 7.97 -4.67
N THR A 28 15.51 7.82 -4.12
CA THR A 28 14.25 7.87 -4.86
C THR A 28 13.25 8.75 -4.14
N GLU A 29 12.21 9.15 -4.87
CA GLU A 29 11.12 9.94 -4.32
C GLU A 29 9.79 9.53 -4.96
N LEU A 30 8.68 9.79 -4.27
CA LEU A 30 7.35 9.57 -4.85
C LEU A 30 7.19 10.39 -6.12
N ALA A 31 6.81 9.71 -7.20
CA ALA A 31 6.50 10.34 -8.48
C ALA A 31 5.03 10.82 -8.54
N GLU A 32 4.17 10.28 -7.68
CA GLU A 32 2.76 10.65 -7.54
C GLU A 32 2.31 10.46 -6.09
N VAL A 33 1.25 11.16 -5.70
CA VAL A 33 0.67 11.06 -4.35
C VAL A 33 0.16 9.64 -4.13
N LEU A 34 0.53 9.03 -2.99
CA LEU A 34 0.02 7.71 -2.63
C LEU A 34 -1.48 7.76 -2.45
N ASN A 35 -2.18 6.83 -3.08
CA ASN A 35 -3.59 6.61 -2.82
C ASN A 35 -3.94 5.15 -3.14
N CYS A 36 -5.13 4.75 -2.72
CA CYS A 36 -5.58 3.37 -2.84
C CYS A 36 -6.23 3.03 -4.18
N THR A 37 -6.15 3.90 -5.18
CA THR A 37 -6.83 3.76 -6.49
C THR A 37 -5.91 3.93 -7.69
N SER A 38 -4.86 4.71 -7.55
CA SER A 38 -3.93 5.16 -8.57
C SER A 38 -2.53 5.31 -7.95
N PRO A 39 -1.50 4.63 -8.46
CA PRO A 39 -1.53 3.73 -9.60
C PRO A 39 -2.37 2.48 -9.29
N ALA A 40 -2.77 1.74 -10.33
CA ALA A 40 -3.73 0.64 -10.20
C ALA A 40 -3.43 -0.28 -9.01
N THR A 41 -4.40 -0.40 -8.11
CA THR A 41 -4.39 -1.30 -6.96
C THR A 41 -5.40 -2.42 -7.21
N LEU A 42 -5.15 -3.59 -6.64
CA LEU A 42 -6.12 -4.69 -6.63
C LEU A 42 -6.40 -5.03 -5.18
N LEU A 43 -7.57 -4.62 -4.70
CA LEU A 43 -8.07 -4.98 -3.39
C LEU A 43 -9.23 -5.98 -3.58
N PRO A 44 -9.27 -7.09 -2.83
CA PRO A 44 -10.42 -7.98 -2.85
C PRO A 44 -11.66 -7.24 -2.34
N SER A 45 -12.85 -7.64 -2.81
CA SER A 45 -14.12 -6.96 -2.51
C SER A 45 -14.48 -6.91 -1.02
N SER A 46 -13.86 -7.78 -0.22
CA SER A 46 -13.98 -7.87 1.22
C SER A 46 -13.22 -6.77 1.98
N ILE A 47 -12.31 -6.07 1.29
CA ILE A 47 -11.62 -4.87 1.77
C ILE A 47 -12.46 -3.65 1.39
N ALA A 48 -13.24 -3.16 2.35
CA ALA A 48 -14.18 -2.06 2.14
C ALA A 48 -13.51 -0.68 2.19
N THR A 49 -12.37 -0.56 2.87
CA THR A 49 -11.67 0.72 3.05
C THR A 49 -10.17 0.56 2.90
N CYS A 50 -9.52 1.61 2.39
CA CYS A 50 -8.08 1.67 2.30
C CYS A 50 -7.64 3.11 2.57
N SER A 51 -6.69 3.27 3.48
CA SER A 51 -6.03 4.53 3.77
C SER A 51 -4.52 4.34 3.72
N VAL A 52 -3.82 5.40 3.35
CA VAL A 52 -2.35 5.41 3.33
C VAL A 52 -1.85 6.59 4.13
N THR A 53 -0.81 6.34 4.93
CA THR A 53 -0.15 7.33 5.77
C THR A 53 1.35 7.27 5.53
N THR A 54 1.97 8.43 5.56
CA THR A 54 3.43 8.63 5.52
C THR A 54 3.90 8.97 6.93
N THR A 55 5.04 8.43 7.36
CA THR A 55 5.56 8.61 8.73
C THR A 55 6.38 9.87 8.92
N ASP A 56 7.14 10.27 7.90
CA ASP A 56 8.22 11.26 8.08
C ASP A 56 7.80 12.67 7.64
N ASP A 57 6.94 12.75 6.63
CA ASP A 57 6.49 13.98 5.99
C ASP A 57 5.09 13.80 5.38
N ALA A 58 4.53 14.87 4.80
CA ALA A 58 3.26 14.79 4.10
C ALA A 58 3.33 13.91 2.84
N ASN A 59 2.27 13.14 2.59
CA ASN A 59 2.11 12.37 1.36
C ASN A 59 1.99 13.30 0.14
N ALA A 60 3.12 13.55 -0.51
CA ALA A 60 3.24 14.43 -1.66
C ALA A 60 4.27 13.89 -2.67
N VAL A 61 4.21 14.41 -3.89
CA VAL A 61 5.28 14.17 -4.88
C VAL A 61 6.60 14.70 -4.31
N GLY A 62 7.68 13.93 -4.41
CA GLY A 62 8.97 14.24 -3.79
C GLY A 62 9.18 13.59 -2.42
N TYR A 63 8.17 12.90 -1.86
CA TYR A 63 8.30 12.23 -0.57
C TYR A 63 9.34 11.11 -0.57
N GLU A 64 10.10 11.03 0.52
CA GLU A 64 11.00 9.96 0.92
C GLU A 64 10.65 9.55 2.35
N GLY A 65 10.74 8.26 2.69
CA GLY A 65 10.49 7.78 4.05
C GLY A 65 9.51 6.61 4.11
N GLY A 66 9.07 6.29 5.32
CA GLY A 66 8.19 5.16 5.61
C GLY A 66 6.76 5.37 5.10
N ILE A 67 6.16 4.30 4.60
CA ILE A 67 4.79 4.30 4.08
C ILE A 67 4.01 3.16 4.72
N GLU A 68 2.80 3.46 5.17
CA GLU A 68 1.89 2.52 5.79
C GLU A 68 0.54 2.54 5.06
N TRP A 69 0.11 1.40 4.53
CA TRP A 69 -1.26 1.20 4.10
C TRP A 69 -2.04 0.48 5.18
N GLN A 70 -3.21 1.01 5.50
CA GLN A 70 -4.18 0.39 6.39
C GLN A 70 -5.39 -0.02 5.55
N LEU A 71 -5.62 -1.33 5.46
CA LEU A 71 -6.75 -1.90 4.73
C LEU A 71 -7.80 -2.31 5.75
N GLY A 72 -8.98 -1.70 5.69
CA GLY A 72 -10.10 -2.03 6.55
C GLY A 72 -11.13 -2.90 5.83
N GLY A 73 -11.73 -3.82 6.58
CA GLY A 73 -12.56 -4.89 6.05
C GLY A 73 -12.07 -6.22 6.60
N THR A 74 -12.20 -7.28 5.81
CA THR A 74 -11.75 -8.61 6.25
C THR A 74 -11.14 -9.35 5.08
N LEU A 75 -9.87 -9.72 5.16
CA LEU A 75 -9.24 -10.58 4.17
C LEU A 75 -9.57 -12.04 4.50
N ALA A 76 -10.47 -12.65 3.73
CA ALA A 76 -10.88 -14.03 3.90
C ALA A 76 -9.76 -15.01 3.50
N PRO A 77 -9.84 -16.28 3.93
CA PRO A 77 -8.86 -17.30 3.54
C PRO A 77 -8.66 -17.36 2.02
N ALA A 78 -7.41 -17.46 1.58
CA ALA A 78 -6.97 -17.46 0.18
C ALA A 78 -7.25 -16.17 -0.62
N GLU A 79 -7.83 -15.13 -0.02
CA GLU A 79 -7.91 -13.83 -0.68
C GLU A 79 -6.54 -13.16 -0.75
N SER A 80 -6.32 -12.46 -1.85
CA SER A 80 -5.07 -11.78 -2.14
C SER A 80 -5.33 -10.47 -2.88
N GLY A 81 -4.31 -9.62 -2.89
CA GLY A 81 -4.35 -8.34 -3.57
C GLY A 81 -2.96 -7.74 -3.69
N TYR A 82 -2.91 -6.52 -4.20
CA TYR A 82 -1.71 -5.72 -4.19
C TYR A 82 -2.02 -4.23 -4.11
N VAL A 83 -1.12 -3.51 -3.45
CA VAL A 83 -1.03 -2.05 -3.53
C VAL A 83 0.13 -1.67 -4.45
N THR A 84 0.01 -0.53 -5.11
CA THR A 84 1.01 -0.05 -6.06
C THR A 84 1.36 1.39 -5.74
N TYR A 85 2.62 1.76 -5.96
CA TYR A 85 3.07 3.15 -5.91
C TYR A 85 4.13 3.41 -6.99
N ARG A 86 4.33 4.68 -7.34
CA ARG A 86 5.37 5.09 -8.29
C ARG A 86 6.44 5.92 -7.62
N VAL A 87 7.67 5.57 -7.93
CA VAL A 87 8.87 6.32 -7.53
C VAL A 87 9.66 6.75 -8.74
N LYS A 88 10.45 7.80 -8.60
CA LYS A 88 11.48 8.21 -9.55
C LYS A 88 12.81 8.37 -8.83
N VAL A 89 13.90 8.25 -9.58
CA VAL A 89 15.24 8.61 -9.09
C VAL A 89 15.29 10.14 -9.00
N LYS A 90 15.94 10.65 -7.96
CA LYS A 90 16.19 12.08 -7.79
C LYS A 90 17.14 12.63 -8.85
#